data_AF-A0A7S3GBY5-F1
#
_entry.id   AF-A0A7S3GBY5-F1
#
_cell.length_a   1.000
_cell.length_b   1.000
_cell.length_c   1.000
_cell.angle_alpha   90.00
_cell.angle_beta   90.00
_cell.angle_gamma   90.00
#
_symmetry.space_group_name_H-M   'P 1'
#
loop_
_entity.id
_entity.type
_entity.pdbx_description
1 polymer ?
#
loop_
_entity_poly.entity_id
_entity_poly.type
_entity_poly.pdbx_seq_one_letter_code
_entity_poly.pdbx_strand_id
1 'polypeptide(L)'
;NDEQKGHPIIDRPEPKRRFIPSKWEHKKVMQLVRDIRSGKITLSKKKKKRKDKPRYDLWADEGKMGITHHIPAPKPKLPGHNESYNPPAEYLFTEEEKKQWEEEDPED
;
A
#
# COMPACT_ATOMS: atom_id res chain seq x y z
N ASN A 1 3.11 38.23 46.51
CA ASN A 1 3.93 39.33 45.96
C ASN A 1 4.27 39.04 44.52
N ASP A 2 3.32 39.27 43.63
CA ASP A 2 3.58 39.38 42.20
C ASP A 2 4.11 40.79 41.94
N GLU A 3 5.41 40.99 42.14
CA GLU A 3 6.06 42.23 41.73
C GLU A 3 6.16 42.25 40.20
N GLN A 4 5.53 43.26 39.62
CA GLN A 4 5.44 43.53 38.19
C GLN A 4 6.83 43.50 37.53
N LYS A 5 7.09 42.49 36.70
CA LYS A 5 8.26 42.44 35.82
C LYS A 5 8.09 43.42 34.66
N GLY A 6 8.42 44.70 34.88
CA GLY A 6 8.37 45.76 33.87
C GLY A 6 9.41 45.64 32.73
N HIS A 7 10.38 44.71 32.85
CA HIS A 7 11.46 44.52 31.88
C HIS A 7 11.74 43.04 31.61
N PRO A 8 12.24 42.68 30.41
CA PRO A 8 12.63 41.32 30.10
C PRO A 8 13.77 40.85 31.02
N ILE A 9 13.80 39.55 31.32
CA ILE A 9 14.87 38.92 32.11
C ILE A 9 16.25 39.11 31.45
N ILE A 10 16.29 39.24 30.12
CA ILE A 10 17.52 39.50 29.37
C ILE A 10 17.20 40.51 28.26
N ASP A 11 17.83 41.69 28.33
CA ASP A 11 17.69 42.77 27.34
C ASP A 11 18.75 42.63 26.23
N ARG A 12 18.63 41.55 25.44
CA ARG A 12 19.51 41.37 24.26
C ARG A 12 19.00 42.26 23.13
N PRO A 13 19.89 42.98 22.42
CA PRO A 13 19.48 43.79 21.29
C PRO A 13 18.78 42.92 20.24
N GLU A 14 17.65 43.40 19.74
CA GLU A 14 16.88 42.64 18.76
C GLU A 14 17.65 42.50 17.44
N PRO A 15 17.75 41.27 16.89
CA PRO A 15 18.46 41.07 15.64
C PRO A 15 17.65 41.65 14.48
N LYS A 16 18.32 42.31 13.52
CA LYS A 16 17.70 43.02 12.40
C LYS A 16 16.68 42.19 11.58
N ARG A 17 16.85 40.87 11.55
CA ARG A 17 15.94 39.91 10.89
C ARG A 17 14.51 39.92 11.45
N ARG A 18 14.26 40.47 12.64
CA ARG A 18 12.90 40.64 13.19
C ARG A 18 12.13 41.77 12.49
N PHE A 19 12.85 42.73 11.94
CA PHE A 19 12.29 43.94 11.33
C PHE A 19 12.32 43.93 9.79
N ILE A 20 13.01 42.96 9.18
CA ILE A 20 13.18 42.83 7.73
C ILE A 20 12.53 41.50 7.29
N PRO A 21 11.98 41.40 6.06
CA PRO A 21 11.50 40.13 5.51
C PRO A 21 12.49 38.96 5.66
N SER A 22 11.95 37.75 5.79
CA SER A 22 12.75 36.56 6.06
C SER A 22 13.67 36.17 4.89
N LYS A 23 14.98 36.06 5.17
CA LYS A 23 15.96 35.56 4.20
C LYS A 23 15.68 34.11 3.78
N TRP A 24 15.09 33.31 4.66
CA TRP A 24 14.82 31.90 4.40
C TRP A 24 13.65 31.73 3.43
N GLU A 25 12.61 32.55 3.58
CA GLU A 25 11.49 32.60 2.66
C GLU A 25 11.96 33.04 1.27
N HIS A 26 12.78 34.09 1.19
CA HIS A 26 13.38 34.51 -0.07
C HIS A 26 14.17 33.38 -0.75
N LYS A 27 14.98 32.63 0.01
CA LYS A 27 15.73 31.47 -0.52
C LYS A 27 14.79 30.40 -1.08
N LYS A 28 13.71 30.08 -0.39
CA LYS A 28 12.70 29.10 -0.84
C LYS A 28 11.94 29.58 -2.07
N VAL A 29 11.51 30.84 -2.11
CA VAL A 29 10.87 31.44 -3.28
C VAL A 29 11.79 31.37 -4.50
N MET A 30 13.07 31.73 -4.35
CA MET A 30 14.04 31.65 -5.45
C MET A 30 14.28 30.22 -5.92
N GLN A 31 14.26 29.23 -5.02
CA GLN A 31 14.31 27.82 -5.42
C GLN A 31 13.10 27.43 -6.27
N LEU A 32 11.89 27.75 -5.81
CA LEU A 32 10.65 27.50 -6.55
C LEU A 32 10.68 28.19 -7.92
N VAL A 33 11.14 29.45 -8.00
CA VAL A 33 11.26 30.18 -9.26
C VAL A 33 12.22 29.48 -10.23
N ARG A 34 13.37 28.95 -9.75
CA ARG A 34 14.29 28.16 -10.58
C ARG A 34 13.65 26.87 -11.06
N ASP A 35 12.93 26.17 -10.20
CA ASP A 35 12.28 24.91 -10.52
C ASP A 35 11.10 25.12 -11.51
N ILE A 36 10.41 26.26 -11.41
CA ILE A 36 9.39 26.67 -12.39
C ILE A 36 10.04 27.03 -13.73
N ARG A 37 11.11 27.83 -13.73
CA ARG A 37 11.83 28.22 -14.96
C ARG A 37 12.46 27.03 -15.68
N SER A 38 12.96 26.05 -14.95
CA SER A 38 13.48 24.79 -15.50
C SER A 38 12.39 23.80 -15.90
N GLY A 39 11.12 24.10 -15.65
CA GLY A 39 9.98 23.26 -16.03
C GLY A 39 9.76 22.03 -15.14
N LYS A 40 10.51 21.88 -14.03
CA LYS A 40 10.31 20.80 -13.04
C LYS A 40 8.98 20.96 -12.30
N ILE A 41 8.61 22.19 -12.00
CA ILE A 41 7.31 22.54 -11.39
C ILE A 41 6.46 23.22 -12.46
N THR A 42 5.41 22.56 -12.91
CA THR A 42 4.43 23.17 -13.80
C THR A 42 3.28 23.75 -12.99
N LEU A 43 2.97 25.04 -13.17
CA LEU A 43 1.83 25.71 -12.53
C LEU A 43 0.47 25.30 -13.13
N SER A 44 0.46 24.42 -14.13
CA SER A 44 -0.75 23.99 -14.80
C SER A 44 -1.69 23.31 -13.81
N LYS A 45 -2.64 24.10 -13.31
CA LYS A 45 -3.79 23.70 -12.51
C LYS A 45 -4.82 22.93 -13.33
N LYS A 46 -4.41 22.27 -14.42
CA LYS A 46 -5.14 21.10 -14.87
C LYS A 46 -4.78 20.03 -13.85
N LYS A 47 -5.53 20.00 -12.73
CA LYS A 47 -5.86 18.74 -12.06
C LYS A 47 -6.01 17.78 -13.23
N LYS A 48 -5.05 16.87 -13.44
CA LYS A 48 -5.23 15.80 -14.40
C LYS A 48 -6.51 15.18 -13.88
N LYS A 49 -7.67 15.56 -14.46
CA LYS A 49 -8.89 14.75 -14.45
C LYS A 49 -8.27 13.41 -14.72
N ARG A 50 -8.29 12.53 -13.71
CA ARG A 50 -7.69 11.21 -13.80
C ARG A 50 -8.35 10.66 -15.05
N LYS A 51 -7.67 10.82 -16.20
CA LYS A 51 -8.17 10.35 -17.47
C LYS A 51 -8.12 8.89 -17.16
N ASP A 52 -9.30 8.29 -16.96
CA ASP A 52 -9.42 6.88 -16.64
C ASP A 52 -8.43 6.19 -17.54
N LYS A 53 -7.44 5.54 -16.91
CA LYS A 53 -6.38 4.88 -17.65
C LYS A 53 -7.12 4.01 -18.67
N PRO A 54 -6.84 4.15 -19.97
CA PRO A 54 -7.57 3.39 -20.96
C PRO A 54 -7.50 1.91 -20.59
N ARG A 55 -8.67 1.29 -20.44
CA ARG A 55 -8.80 -0.14 -20.20
C ARG A 55 -8.64 -0.81 -21.55
N TYR A 56 -7.54 -1.52 -21.72
CA TYR A 56 -7.28 -2.30 -22.92
C TYR A 56 -7.48 -3.78 -22.59
N ASP A 57 -8.04 -4.52 -23.54
CA ASP A 57 -8.02 -5.98 -23.50
C ASP A 57 -6.62 -6.43 -23.91
N LEU A 58 -5.90 -7.02 -22.96
CA LEU A 58 -4.53 -7.50 -23.17
C LEU A 58 -4.50 -8.81 -23.98
N TRP A 59 -5.64 -9.52 -24.08
CA TRP A 59 -5.74 -10.83 -24.71
C TRP A 59 -6.30 -10.80 -26.13
N ALA A 60 -6.70 -9.62 -26.63
CA ALA A 60 -7.40 -9.48 -27.91
C ALA A 60 -6.55 -9.87 -29.14
N ASP A 61 -5.21 -9.82 -29.04
CA ASP A 61 -4.29 -10.04 -30.17
C ASP A 61 -3.08 -10.91 -29.79
N GLU A 62 -3.24 -11.82 -28.83
CA GLU A 62 -2.17 -12.76 -28.50
C GLU A 62 -2.12 -13.90 -29.54
N GLY A 63 -1.23 -13.76 -30.52
CA GLY A 63 -0.73 -14.89 -31.30
C GLY A 63 0.02 -15.90 -30.40
N LYS A 64 0.22 -17.13 -30.88
CA LYS A 64 0.95 -18.17 -30.13
C LYS A 64 2.37 -17.69 -29.83
N MET A 65 2.60 -17.16 -28.64
CA MET A 65 3.92 -16.84 -28.13
C MET A 65 4.71 -18.14 -28.06
N GLY A 66 5.77 -18.25 -28.87
CA GLY A 66 6.57 -19.45 -28.99
C GLY A 66 7.32 -19.72 -27.69
N ILE A 67 6.75 -20.56 -26.82
CA ILE A 67 7.47 -21.07 -25.65
C ILE A 67 8.55 -22.03 -26.17
N THR A 68 9.83 -21.71 -25.94
CA THR A 68 10.98 -22.51 -26.40
C THR A 68 11.14 -23.83 -25.66
N HIS A 69 10.49 -23.98 -24.51
CA HIS A 69 10.59 -25.15 -23.64
C HIS A 69 9.21 -25.69 -23.26
N HIS A 70 9.11 -26.99 -23.00
CA HIS A 70 7.87 -27.60 -22.54
C HIS A 70 7.60 -27.22 -21.08
N ILE A 71 6.52 -26.48 -20.83
CA ILE A 71 6.01 -26.18 -19.48
C ILE A 71 4.81 -27.11 -19.25
N PRO A 72 4.91 -28.14 -18.38
CA PRO A 72 3.78 -29.00 -18.09
C PRO A 72 2.71 -28.25 -17.31
N ALA A 73 1.45 -28.57 -17.55
CA ALA A 73 0.34 -28.00 -16.80
C ALA A 73 0.45 -28.38 -15.31
N PRO A 74 0.10 -27.47 -14.38
CA PRO A 74 0.00 -27.83 -12.98
C PRO A 74 -1.05 -28.94 -12.79
N LYS A 75 -0.77 -29.92 -11.94
CA LYS A 75 -1.70 -31.03 -11.68
C LYS A 75 -2.81 -30.53 -10.75
N PRO A 76 -4.07 -30.41 -11.21
CA PRO A 76 -5.17 -30.07 -10.31
C PRO A 76 -5.42 -31.23 -9.34
N LYS A 77 -5.95 -30.91 -8.16
CA LYS A 77 -6.47 -31.96 -7.27
C LYS A 77 -7.63 -32.65 -7.96
N LEU A 78 -7.65 -33.97 -7.89
CA LEU A 78 -8.78 -34.75 -8.39
C LEU A 78 -10.02 -34.41 -7.55
N PRO A 79 -11.21 -34.37 -8.15
CA PRO A 79 -12.45 -34.28 -7.38
C PRO A 79 -12.56 -35.50 -6.45
N GLY A 80 -12.88 -35.25 -5.19
CA GLY A 80 -13.05 -36.27 -4.16
C GLY A 80 -14.52 -36.58 -3.86
N HIS A 81 -14.73 -37.56 -2.98
CA HIS A 81 -16.05 -37.95 -2.46
C HIS A 81 -16.05 -38.08 -0.93
N ASN A 82 -15.03 -37.54 -0.26
CA ASN A 82 -14.88 -37.50 1.19
C ASN A 82 -16.03 -36.78 1.91
N GLU A 83 -16.68 -35.84 1.23
CA GLU A 83 -17.83 -35.07 1.74
C GLU A 83 -19.17 -35.58 1.16
N SER A 84 -19.20 -36.81 0.64
CA SER A 84 -20.46 -37.41 0.17
C SER A 84 -21.42 -37.62 1.35
N TYR A 85 -22.66 -37.17 1.20
CA TYR A 85 -23.72 -37.37 2.20
C TYR A 85 -24.13 -38.84 2.37
N ASN A 86 -23.86 -39.68 1.36
CA ASN A 86 -24.15 -41.12 1.38
C ASN A 86 -22.86 -41.92 1.13
N PRO A 87 -21.93 -41.98 2.10
CA PRO A 87 -20.72 -42.77 1.97
C PRO A 87 -21.04 -44.27 2.19
N PRO A 88 -20.23 -45.20 1.63
CA PRO A 88 -20.36 -46.62 1.97
C PRO A 88 -20.07 -46.85 3.45
N ALA A 89 -20.63 -47.94 4.01
CA ALA A 89 -20.56 -48.24 5.45
C ALA A 89 -19.13 -48.29 6.01
N GLU A 90 -18.15 -48.63 5.17
CA GLU A 90 -16.72 -48.68 5.50
C GLU A 90 -16.12 -47.31 5.88
N TYR A 91 -16.77 -46.21 5.52
CA TYR A 91 -16.32 -44.85 5.82
C TYR A 91 -17.06 -44.20 7.00
N LEU A 92 -18.06 -44.88 7.59
CA LEU A 92 -18.67 -44.43 8.83
C LEU A 92 -17.79 -44.87 10.01
N PHE A 93 -17.50 -43.95 10.93
CA PHE A 93 -16.73 -44.28 12.13
C PHE A 93 -17.41 -45.35 12.97
N THR A 94 -16.61 -46.29 13.44
CA THR A 94 -17.00 -47.19 14.54
C THR A 94 -17.05 -46.43 15.87
N GLU A 95 -17.70 -47.00 16.90
CA GLU A 95 -17.83 -46.33 18.20
C GLU A 95 -16.49 -46.05 18.88
N GLU A 96 -15.50 -46.92 18.67
CA GLU A 96 -14.14 -46.78 19.21
C GLU A 96 -13.36 -45.66 18.51
N GLU A 97 -13.42 -45.61 17.17
CA GLU A 97 -12.76 -44.57 16.35
C GLU A 97 -13.35 -43.19 16.62
N LYS A 98 -14.68 -43.10 16.77
CA LYS A 98 -15.34 -41.83 17.09
C LYS A 98 -14.89 -41.27 18.44
N LYS A 99 -14.73 -42.14 19.45
CA LYS A 99 -14.26 -41.73 20.77
C LYS A 99 -12.81 -41.25 20.72
N GLN A 100 -11.95 -41.93 19.96
CA GLN A 100 -10.56 -41.50 19.76
C GLN A 100 -10.49 -40.14 19.06
N TRP A 101 -11.30 -39.93 18.03
CA TRP A 101 -11.37 -38.66 17.30
C TRP A 101 -11.89 -37.49 18.16
N GLU A 102 -12.82 -37.73 19.08
CA GLU A 102 -13.31 -36.71 20.04
C GLU A 102 -12.28 -36.39 21.14
N GLU A 103 -11.34 -37.29 21.42
CA GLU A 103 -10.28 -37.13 22.42
C GLU A 103 -9.00 -36.49 21.84
N GLU A 104 -8.82 -36.52 20.51
CA GLU A 104 -7.70 -35.91 19.78
C GLU A 104 -7.84 -34.37 19.68
N ASP A 105 -6.73 -33.64 19.80
CA ASP A 105 -6.72 -32.17 19.76
C ASP A 105 -6.90 -31.68 18.30
N PRO A 106 -7.82 -30.74 17.99
CA PRO A 106 -8.07 -30.26 16.62
C PRO A 106 -6.89 -29.65 15.85
N GLU A 107 -5.74 -29.43 16.50
CA GLU A 107 -4.53 -28.88 15.88
C GLU A 107 -3.44 -29.93 15.55
N ASP A 108 -3.60 -31.19 15.98
CA ASP A 108 -2.74 -32.34 15.61
C ASP A 108 -3.38 -33.19 14.48
#